data_AF-A0A963DSW0-F1
#
_entry.id   AF-A0A963DSW0-F1
#
_cell.length_a   1.000
_cell.length_b   1.000
_cell.length_c   1.000
_cell.angle_alpha   90.00
_cell.angle_beta   90.00
_cell.angle_gamma   90.00
#
_symmetry.space_group_name_H-M   'P 1'
#
loop_
_entity.id
_entity.type
_entity.pdbx_description
1 polymer ?
#
loop_
_entity_poly.entity_id
_entity_poly.type
_entity_poly.pdbx_seq_one_letter_code
_entity_poly.pdbx_strand_id
1 'polypeptide(L)'
;MNLAELKQAGGFIPAEPVKVPVEWKGNAFDVFVKKLAFGDVETLVGDGSDEGRSARMIAASILLGDSREPISFADACRLDVSLAGKLIEAINTANGTPEGLDLPN
;
A
#
# COMPACT_ATOMS: atom_id res chain seq x y z
N MET A 1 -17.37 17.98 -15.99
CA MET A 1 -16.67 17.34 -14.85
C MET A 1 -16.33 18.40 -13.81
N ASN A 2 -17.21 18.53 -12.82
CA ASN A 2 -17.00 19.33 -11.62
C ASN A 2 -16.46 18.45 -10.48
N LEU A 3 -15.97 19.07 -9.41
CA LEU A 3 -15.46 18.40 -8.21
C LEU A 3 -16.39 17.31 -7.64
N ALA A 4 -17.70 17.53 -7.69
CA ALA A 4 -18.70 16.55 -7.24
C ALA A 4 -18.77 15.32 -8.14
N GLU A 5 -18.67 15.50 -9.47
CA GLU A 5 -18.64 14.41 -10.45
C GLU A 5 -17.34 13.62 -10.35
N LEU A 6 -16.21 14.29 -10.07
CA LEU A 6 -14.92 13.65 -9.78
C LEU A 6 -14.98 12.79 -8.50
N LYS A 7 -15.64 13.27 -7.45
CA LYS A 7 -15.87 12.49 -6.22
C LYS A 7 -16.74 11.26 -6.48
N GLN A 8 -17.83 11.41 -7.25
CA GLN A 8 -18.73 10.31 -7.57
C GLN A 8 -18.11 9.30 -8.56
N ALA A 9 -17.24 9.75 -9.46
CA ALA A 9 -16.52 8.91 -10.41
C ALA A 9 -15.36 8.12 -9.78
N GLY A 10 -15.12 8.23 -8.46
CA GLY A 10 -14.00 7.57 -7.79
C GLY A 10 -12.66 8.28 -7.98
N GLY A 11 -12.66 9.56 -8.37
CA GLY A 11 -11.46 10.39 -8.50
C GLY A 11 -10.76 10.71 -7.17
N PHE A 12 -11.35 10.27 -6.04
CA PHE A 12 -10.75 10.32 -4.72
C PHE A 12 -10.63 8.91 -4.18
N ILE A 13 -9.44 8.59 -3.72
CA ILE A 13 -9.16 7.28 -3.14
C ILE A 13 -9.82 7.22 -1.75
N PRO A 14 -10.65 6.21 -1.45
CA PRO A 14 -11.25 6.07 -0.13
C PRO A 14 -10.15 5.87 0.92
N ALA A 15 -10.24 6.62 2.02
CA ALA A 15 -9.27 6.57 3.12
C ALA A 15 -9.37 5.28 3.96
N GLU A 16 -10.32 4.40 3.65
CA GLU A 16 -10.50 3.15 4.34
C GLU A 16 -9.41 2.14 3.94
N PRO A 17 -8.68 1.57 4.91
CA PRO A 17 -7.67 0.57 4.61
C PRO A 17 -8.32 -0.72 4.12
N VAL A 18 -7.74 -1.30 3.07
CA VAL A 18 -8.16 -2.56 2.48
C VAL A 18 -7.52 -3.70 3.26
N LYS A 19 -8.33 -4.63 3.75
CA LYS A 19 -7.83 -5.85 4.40
C LYS A 19 -7.30 -6.80 3.33
N VAL A 20 -6.02 -7.14 3.38
CA VAL A 20 -5.34 -8.07 2.47
C VAL A 20 -4.76 -9.21 3.29
N PRO A 21 -5.16 -10.47 3.04
CA PRO A 21 -4.54 -11.62 3.67
C PRO A 21 -3.15 -11.85 3.06
N VAL A 22 -2.14 -11.99 3.91
CA VAL A 22 -0.75 -12.27 3.51
C VAL A 22 -0.33 -13.60 4.11
N GLU A 23 0.21 -14.47 3.26
CA GLU A 23 0.83 -15.72 3.68
C GLU A 23 2.35 -15.63 3.48
N TRP A 24 3.10 -15.85 4.56
CA TRP A 24 4.55 -15.82 4.54
C TRP A 24 5.16 -16.91 5.42
N LYS A 25 6.02 -17.75 4.82
CA LYS A 25 6.70 -18.88 5.47
C LYS A 25 5.75 -19.76 6.30
N GLY A 26 4.54 -20.01 5.81
CA GLY A 26 3.52 -20.81 6.49
C GLY A 26 2.74 -20.09 7.60
N ASN A 27 2.96 -18.78 7.78
CA ASN A 27 2.17 -17.94 8.66
C ASN A 27 1.19 -17.12 7.81
N ALA A 28 -0.10 -17.29 8.04
CA ALA A 28 -1.14 -16.46 7.46
C ALA A 28 -1.53 -15.36 8.46
N PHE A 29 -1.48 -14.11 8.02
CA PHE A 29 -1.90 -12.97 8.81
C PHE A 29 -2.56 -11.93 7.91
N ASP A 30 -3.46 -11.16 8.50
CA ASP A 30 -4.13 -10.09 7.77
C ASP A 30 -3.36 -8.78 7.95
N VAL A 31 -3.16 -8.07 6.84
CA VAL A 31 -2.66 -6.71 6.84
C VAL A 31 -3.72 -5.75 6.33
N PHE A 32 -3.73 -4.56 6.88
CA PHE A 32 -4.61 -3.49 6.45
C PHE A 32 -3.77 -2.50 5.65
N VAL A 33 -4.02 -2.45 4.35
CA VAL A 33 -3.34 -1.54 3.45
C VAL A 33 -4.13 -0.25 3.32
N LYS A 34 -3.61 0.84 3.85
CA LYS A 34 -4.09 2.18 3.58
C LYS A 34 -3.65 2.59 2.18
N LYS A 35 -4.61 2.91 1.31
CA LYS A 35 -4.30 3.47 0.00
C LYS A 35 -3.71 4.88 0.18
N LEU A 36 -2.50 5.09 -0.32
CA LEU A 36 -1.85 6.38 -0.30
C LEU A 36 -2.45 7.27 -1.40
N ALA A 37 -2.81 8.51 -1.05
CA ALA A 37 -3.22 9.48 -2.07
C ALA A 37 -1.99 9.95 -2.86
N PHE A 38 -2.22 10.56 -4.02
CA PHE A 38 -1.16 11.09 -4.87
C PHE A 38 -0.20 12.02 -4.09
N GLY A 39 -0.72 12.87 -3.20
CA GLY A 39 0.11 13.76 -2.36
C GLY A 39 0.94 13.03 -1.30
N ASP A 40 0.47 11.90 -0.76
CA ASP A 40 1.25 11.08 0.17
C ASP A 40 2.42 10.41 -0.56
N VAL A 41 2.18 9.90 -1.76
CA VAL A 41 3.23 9.32 -2.62
C VAL A 41 4.23 10.40 -3.04
N GLU A 42 3.76 11.58 -3.45
CA GLU A 42 4.63 12.69 -3.85
C GLU A 42 5.56 13.11 -2.69
N THR A 43 5.05 13.16 -1.47
CA THR A 43 5.83 13.45 -0.26
C THR A 43 6.88 12.36 0.02
N LEU A 44 6.51 11.08 -0.16
CA LEU A 44 7.41 9.94 0.04
C LEU A 44 8.53 9.86 -1.01
N VAL A 45 8.25 10.31 -2.24
CA VAL A 45 9.17 10.29 -3.38
C VAL A 45 10.07 11.52 -3.42
N GLY A 46 9.60 12.67 -2.91
CA GLY A 46 10.33 13.94 -2.92
C GLY A 46 11.62 13.96 -2.08
N ASP A 47 11.82 12.98 -1.19
CA ASP A 47 12.94 12.93 -0.25
C ASP A 47 14.28 12.45 -0.88
N GLY A 48 14.31 12.24 -2.20
CA GLY A 48 15.53 12.08 -3.01
C GLY A 48 16.39 10.83 -2.76
N SER A 49 16.03 9.99 -1.79
CA SER A 49 16.71 8.74 -1.48
C SER A 49 15.89 7.58 -2.03
N ASP A 50 16.36 6.98 -3.13
CA ASP A 50 15.77 5.76 -3.71
C ASP A 50 15.89 4.58 -2.70
N GLU A 51 16.93 4.65 -1.85
CA GLU A 51 17.20 3.70 -0.78
C GLU A 51 16.16 3.85 0.35
N GLY A 52 15.34 2.81 0.54
CA GLY A 52 14.31 2.79 1.58
C GLY A 52 12.94 3.32 1.15
N ARG A 53 12.75 3.69 -0.12
CA ARG A 53 11.42 4.05 -0.67
C ARG A 53 10.37 2.97 -0.39
N SER A 54 10.71 1.72 -0.65
CA SER A 54 9.82 0.57 -0.38
C SER A 54 9.53 0.40 1.11
N ALA A 55 10.54 0.57 1.98
CA ALA A 55 10.34 0.48 3.43
C ALA A 55 9.45 1.61 3.95
N ARG A 56 9.60 2.84 3.45
CA ARG A 56 8.70 3.97 3.77
C ARG A 56 7.29 3.74 3.26
N MET A 57 7.13 3.21 2.04
CA MET A 57 5.82 2.83 1.51
C MET A 57 5.14 1.77 2.38
N ILE A 58 5.88 0.74 2.80
CA ILE A 58 5.37 -0.27 3.73
C ILE A 58 4.98 0.38 5.06
N ALA A 59 5.85 1.18 5.67
CA ALA A 59 5.56 1.85 6.94
C ALA A 59 4.34 2.79 6.88
N ALA A 60 4.16 3.50 5.75
CA ALA A 60 3.05 4.43 5.58
C ALA A 60 1.73 3.76 5.16
N SER A 61 1.80 2.62 4.46
CA SER A 61 0.63 1.96 3.88
C SER A 61 0.17 0.74 4.68
N ILE A 62 1.07 0.02 5.34
CA ILE A 62 0.76 -1.24 6.03
C ILE A 62 0.46 -0.98 7.50
N LEU A 63 -0.68 -1.54 7.92
CA LEU A 63 -1.11 -1.64 9.31
C LEU A 63 -1.28 -3.13 9.63
N LEU A 64 -0.65 -3.61 10.70
CA LEU A 64 -0.63 -5.03 11.07
C LEU A 64 -1.77 -5.38 12.05
N GLY A 65 -2.42 -6.52 11.78
CA GLY A 65 -3.44 -7.10 12.67
C GLY A 65 -4.71 -6.28 12.81
N ASP A 66 -5.65 -6.75 13.63
CA ASP A 66 -6.93 -6.06 13.88
C ASP A 66 -6.74 -4.72 14.62
N SER A 67 -5.66 -4.59 15.38
CA SER A 67 -5.28 -3.34 16.06
C SER A 67 -4.80 -2.24 15.09
N ARG A 68 -4.60 -2.57 13.81
CA ARG A 68 -4.11 -1.66 12.78
C ARG A 68 -2.80 -0.98 13.21
N GLU A 69 -1.88 -1.79 13.72
CA GLU A 69 -0.62 -1.29 14.26
C GLU A 69 0.29 -0.82 13.11
N PRO A 70 0.73 0.45 13.09
CA PRO A 70 1.59 0.94 12.03
C PRO A 70 3.00 0.34 12.14
N ILE A 71 3.58 -0.02 11.01
CA ILE A 71 4.98 -0.44 10.95
C ILE A 71 5.87 0.81 10.97
N SER A 72 6.82 0.87 11.89
CA SER A 72 7.80 1.96 11.90
C SER A 72 8.80 1.81 10.75
N PHE A 73 9.34 2.91 10.22
CA PHE A 73 10.38 2.84 9.18
C PHE A 73 11.58 1.98 9.60
N ALA A 74 11.99 2.05 10.88
CA ALA A 74 13.08 1.24 11.41
C ALA A 74 12.79 -0.27 11.35
N ASP A 75 11.54 -0.67 11.62
CA ASP A 75 11.11 -2.07 11.51
C ASP A 75 10.99 -2.49 10.06
N ALA A 76 10.43 -1.61 9.21
CA ALA A 76 10.30 -1.84 7.77
C ALA A 76 11.67 -2.04 7.09
N CYS A 77 12.71 -1.31 7.50
CA CYS A 77 14.08 -1.50 7.03
C CYS A 77 14.72 -2.82 7.49
N ARG A 78 14.23 -3.41 8.58
CA ARG A 78 14.73 -4.68 9.13
C ARG A 78 13.88 -5.89 8.69
N LEU A 79 12.84 -5.66 7.88
CA LEU A 79 12.01 -6.74 7.34
C LEU A 79 12.83 -7.69 6.46
N ASP A 80 12.47 -8.97 6.51
CA ASP A 80 12.98 -9.97 5.56
C ASP A 80 12.59 -9.54 4.14
N VAL A 81 13.52 -9.65 3.20
CA VAL A 81 13.31 -9.26 1.79
C VAL A 81 12.09 -9.96 1.19
N SER A 82 11.85 -11.21 1.57
CA SER A 82 10.71 -12.00 1.09
C SER A 82 9.38 -11.49 1.68
N LEU A 83 9.40 -11.03 2.93
CA LEU A 83 8.24 -10.44 3.59
C LEU A 83 7.94 -9.04 3.03
N ALA A 84 8.97 -8.22 2.83
CA ALA A 84 8.85 -6.92 2.19
C ALA A 84 8.22 -7.04 0.79
N GLY A 85 8.63 -8.04 0.00
CA GLY A 85 8.02 -8.34 -1.29
C GLY A 85 6.51 -8.62 -1.18
N LYS A 86 6.09 -9.43 -0.20
CA LYS A 86 4.67 -9.74 0.04
C LYS A 86 3.85 -8.53 0.49
N LEU A 87 4.42 -7.66 1.31
CA LEU A 87 3.75 -6.43 1.72
C LEU A 87 3.60 -5.46 0.55
N ILE A 88 4.61 -5.33 -0.32
CA ILE A 88 4.52 -4.51 -1.54
C ILE A 88 3.47 -5.06 -2.50
N GLU A 89 3.42 -6.37 -2.69
CA GLU A 89 2.39 -7.06 -3.47
C GLU A 89 0.98 -6.72 -2.92
N ALA A 90 0.80 -6.84 -1.61
CA ALA A 90 -0.44 -6.44 -0.94
C ALA A 90 -0.79 -4.96 -1.16
N ILE A 91 0.21 -4.06 -1.13
CA ILE A 91 0.03 -2.64 -1.43
C ILE A 91 -0.46 -2.42 -2.85
N ASN A 92 0.15 -3.09 -3.82
CA ASN A 92 -0.22 -2.99 -5.23
C ASN A 92 -1.63 -3.54 -5.49
N THR A 93 -1.96 -4.69 -4.90
CA THR A 93 -3.31 -5.27 -4.94
C THR A 93 -4.33 -4.32 -4.34
N ALA A 94 -4.04 -3.75 -3.18
CA ALA A 94 -4.95 -2.81 -2.52
C ALA A 94 -5.13 -1.54 -3.35
N ASN A 95 -4.05 -0.90 -3.81
CA ASN A 95 -4.08 0.33 -4.62
C ASN A 95 -4.78 0.15 -5.98
N GLY A 96 -5.03 -1.09 -6.41
CA GLY A 96 -5.71 -1.35 -7.65
C GLY A 96 -4.77 -1.18 -8.83
N THR A 97 -3.65 -1.90 -8.83
CA THR A 97 -3.26 -2.58 -10.06
C THR A 97 -4.03 -3.90 -10.08
N PRO A 98 -5.29 -3.93 -10.52
CA PRO A 98 -5.93 -5.21 -10.78
C PRO A 98 -5.07 -5.92 -11.83
N GLU A 99 -4.67 -7.16 -11.54
CA GLU A 99 -4.61 -8.16 -12.59
C GLU A 99 -5.91 -8.06 -13.39
N GLY A 100 -5.87 -7.47 -14.59
CA GLY A 100 -7.10 -7.25 -15.36
C GLY A 100 -7.18 -5.98 -16.21
N LEU A 101 -6.07 -5.33 -16.58
CA LEU A 101 -6.05 -4.69 -17.90
C LEU A 101 -5.83 -5.79 -18.93
N ASP A 102 -6.90 -6.54 -19.18
CA ASP A 102 -7.14 -7.16 -20.48
C ASP A 102 -7.10 -6.00 -21.49
N LEU A 103 -5.95 -5.84 -22.13
CA LEU A 103 -5.82 -4.96 -23.28
C LEU A 103 -6.68 -5.60 -24.37
N PRO A 104 -7.80 -4.97 -24.80
CA PRO A 104 -8.45 -5.43 -26.01
C PRO A 104 -7.44 -5.28 -27.16
N ASN A 105 -7.22 -6.40 -27.86
CA ASN A 105 -6.45 -6.52 -29.10
C ASN A 105 -6.77 -5.43 -30.13
#